data_AF-A0A5B1RAE7-F1
#
_entry.id   AF-A0A5B1RAE7-F1
#
_cell.length_a   1.000
_cell.length_b   1.000
_cell.length_c   1.000
_cell.angle_alpha   90.00
_cell.angle_beta   90.00
_cell.angle_gamma   90.00
#
_symmetry.space_group_name_H-M   'P 1'
#
loop_
_entity.id
_entity.type
_entity.pdbx_description
1 polymer ?
#
loop_
_entity_poly.entity_id
_entity_poly.type
_entity_poly.pdbx_seq_one_letter_code
_entity_poly.pdbx_strand_id
1 'polypeptide(L)' 'MEKCLFIGYPEGYKGWRFYNPRTKKILICERATFDERDFPGLSLSGIRSQPSLTPPASAPRDLT' A
#
# COMPACT_ATOMS: atom_id res chain seq x y z
N MET A 1 -16.17 9.52 10.53
CA MET A 1 -14.91 8.78 10.63
C MET A 1 -13.87 9.54 9.84
N GLU A 2 -12.70 9.81 10.42
CA GLU A 2 -11.68 10.63 9.76
C GLU A 2 -10.79 9.78 8.85
N LYS A 3 -10.54 10.24 7.62
CA LYS A 3 -9.69 9.54 6.66
C LYS A 3 -8.23 9.92 6.91
N CYS A 4 -7.41 8.92 7.18
CA CYS A 4 -5.98 9.07 7.42
C CYS A 4 -5.20 8.11 6.52
N LEU A 5 -3.93 8.43 6.30
CA LEU A 5 -3.03 7.63 5.47
C LEU A 5 -2.34 6.59 6.32
N PHE A 6 -2.39 5.33 5.91
CA PHE A 6 -1.59 4.29 6.54
C PHE A 6 -0.10 4.53 6.24
N ILE A 7 0.74 4.56 7.28
CA ILE A 7 2.18 4.83 7.16
C ILE A 7 3.07 3.76 7.80
N GLY A 8 2.49 2.67 8.30
CA GLY A 8 3.23 1.54 8.87
C GLY A 8 2.81 1.20 10.30
N TYR A 9 3.71 0.57 11.04
CA TYR A 9 3.44 0.03 12.39
C TYR A 9 4.24 0.81 13.45
N PRO A 10 3.71 0.96 14.67
CA PRO A 10 4.48 1.51 15.78
C PRO A 10 5.46 0.48 16.34
N GLU A 11 6.60 0.96 16.80
CA GLU A 11 7.62 0.12 17.43
C GLU A 11 7.13 -0.35 18.81
N GLY A 12 7.27 -1.64 19.09
CA GLY A 12 6.93 -2.23 20.39
C GLY A 12 5.43 -2.21 20.76
N TYR A 13 4.54 -1.81 19.85
CA TYR A 13 3.10 -1.74 20.11
C TYR A 13 2.30 -2.39 18.98
N LYS A 14 1.27 -3.15 19.35
CA LYS A 14 0.40 -3.81 18.38
C LYS A 14 -0.66 -2.82 17.89
N GLY A 15 -0.43 -2.22 16.73
CA GLY A 15 -1.40 -1.33 16.10
C GLY A 15 -0.92 -0.80 14.76
N TRP A 16 -1.63 0.18 14.25
CA TRP A 16 -1.37 0.81 12.96
C TRP A 16 -1.04 2.28 13.18
N ARG A 17 -0.01 2.79 12.49
CA ARG A 17 0.29 4.23 12.43
C ARG A 17 -0.40 4.84 11.22
N PHE A 18 -1.10 5.94 11.49
CA PHE A 18 -1.74 6.74 10.47
C PHE A 18 -1.26 8.18 10.52
N TYR A 19 -1.07 8.79 9.35
CA TYR A 19 -0.87 10.23 9.21
C TYR A 19 -2.20 10.90 8.86
N ASN A 20 -2.59 11.90 9.63
CA ASN A 20 -3.73 12.74 9.32
C ASN A 20 -3.24 14.00 8.58
N PRO A 21 -3.55 14.17 7.28
CA PRO A 21 -3.09 15.32 6.50
C PRO A 21 -3.76 16.64 6.91
N ARG A 22 -4.96 16.59 7.51
CA ARG A 22 -5.69 17.78 7.97
C ARG A 22 -5.03 18.37 9.22
N THR A 23 -4.74 17.53 10.21
CA THR A 23 -4.16 17.99 11.49
C THR A 23 -2.64 17.94 11.51
N LYS A 24 -2.01 17.31 10.51
CA LYS A 24 -0.56 17.04 10.42
C LYS A 24 -0.02 16.22 11.61
N LYS A 25 -0.83 15.30 12.12
CA LYS A 25 -0.49 14.46 13.29
C LYS A 25 -0.39 12.98 12.91
N ILE A 26 0.37 12.25 13.72
CA ILE A 26 0.43 10.80 13.68
C ILE A 26 -0.52 10.24 14.73
N LEU A 27 -1.32 9.26 14.34
CA LEU A 27 -2.27 8.54 15.18
C LEU A 27 -1.86 7.07 15.24
N ILE A 28 -2.06 6.43 16.39
CA ILE A 28 -1.95 4.98 16.55
C ILE A 28 -3.34 4.43 16.85
N CYS A 29 -3.77 3.42 16.12
CA CYS A 29 -5.07 2.77 16.31
C CYS A 29 -4.92 1.25 16.22
N GLU A 30 -5.60 0.51 17.09
CA GLU A 30 -5.64 -0.96 17.02
C GLU A 30 -6.67 -1.46 16.00
N ARG A 31 -7.75 -0.70 15.83
CA ARG A 31 -8.86 -1.00 14.91
C ARG A 31 -8.91 0.07 13.83
N ALA A 32 -8.88 -0.36 12.56
CA ALA A 32 -9.03 0.50 11.41
C ALA A 32 -9.77 -0.25 10.29
N THR A 33 -10.47 0.51 9.45
CA THR A 33 -11.06 0.01 8.21
C THR A 33 -10.29 0.61 7.05
N PHE A 34 -9.73 -0.24 6.20
CA PHE A 34 -8.97 0.18 5.03
C PHE A 34 -9.92 0.32 3.83
N ASP A 35 -9.79 1.42 3.09
CA ASP A 35 -10.47 1.59 1.80
C ASP A 35 -9.52 1.11 0.70
N GLU A 36 -9.56 -0.19 0.40
CA GLU A 36 -8.67 -0.85 -0.57
C GLU A 36 -8.89 -0.43 -2.03
N ARG A 37 -9.79 0.53 -2.28
CA ARG A 37 -10.03 1.11 -3.61
C ARG A 37 -9.21 2.37 -3.85
N ASP A 38 -8.61 2.94 -2.81
CA ASP A 38 -7.85 4.18 -2.88
C ASP A 38 -6.42 3.98 -2.37
N PHE A 39 -5.46 4.08 -3.29
CA PHE A 39 -4.05 3.98 -3.00
C PHE A 39 -3.37 5.33 -3.27
N PRO A 40 -3.35 6.23 -2.29
CA PRO A 40 -2.74 7.55 -2.45
C PRO A 40 -1.25 7.40 -2.73
N GLY A 41 -0.84 7.74 -3.96
CA GLY A 41 0.52 7.56 -4.47
C GLY A 41 0.63 6.63 -5.68
N LEU A 42 -0.40 5.84 -5.99
CA LEU A 42 -0.44 4.94 -7.15
C LEU A 42 -1.32 5.48 -8.30
N SER A 43 -1.50 6.80 -8.41
CA SER A 43 -2.26 7.35 -9.53
C SER A 43 -1.60 6.93 -10.85
N LEU A 44 -2.24 6.02 -11.57
CA LEU A 44 -1.82 5.55 -12.90
C LEU A 44 -1.66 6.69 -13.90
N SER A 45 -2.24 7.87 -13.62
CA SER A 45 -2.02 9.12 -14.35
C SER A 45 -0.53 9.51 -14.48
N GLY A 46 0.33 9.05 -13.56
CA GLY A 46 1.78 9.26 -13.61
C GLY A 46 2.59 8.03 -14.05
N ILE A 47 1.97 6.86 -14.20
CA ILE A 47 2.61 5.70 -14.82
C ILE A 47 2.57 5.99 -16.32
N ARG A 48 3.60 6.69 -16.81
CA ARG A 48 3.93 6.73 -18.23
C ARG A 48 4.05 5.29 -18.69
N SER A 49 2.99 4.78 -19.31
CA SER A 49 2.85 3.54 -20.07
C SER A 49 4.05 2.60 -19.90
N GLN A 50 4.25 2.00 -18.72
CA GLN A 50 5.27 0.95 -18.63
C GLN A 50 4.71 -0.24 -19.40
N PRO A 51 5.38 -0.71 -20.47
CA PRO A 51 4.95 -1.90 -21.17
C PRO A 51 4.94 -3.05 -20.17
N SER A 52 3.82 -3.78 -20.15
CA SER A 52 3.57 -4.92 -19.27
C SER A 52 4.83 -5.78 -19.12
N LEU A 53 5.37 -5.84 -17.90
CA LEU A 53 6.35 -6.86 -17.53
C LEU A 53 5.60 -8.19 -17.45
N THR A 54 5.39 -8.83 -18.60
CA THR A 54 4.97 -10.23 -18.64
C THR A 54 6.01 -11.03 -17.85
N PRO A 55 5.60 -11.80 -16.83
CA PRO A 55 6.54 -12.68 -16.14
C PRO A 55 7.14 -13.64 -17.19
N PRO A 56 8.45 -13.92 -17.15
CA PRO A 56 9.04 -14.89 -18.06
C PRO A 56 8.33 -16.23 -17.83
N ALA A 57 7.74 -16.77 -18.90
CA ALA A 57 7.10 -18.08 -18.85
C ALA A 57 8.07 -19.07 -18.21
N SER A 58 7.65 -19.70 -17.12
CA SER A 58 8.41 -20.79 -16.49
C SER A 58 8.69 -21.83 -17.58
N ALA A 59 9.95 -21.97 -17.99
CA ALA A 59 10.34 -22.97 -18.96
C ALA A 59 9.92 -24.36 -18.43
N PRO A 60 9.31 -25.22 -19.27
CA PRO A 60 9.03 -26.59 -18.86
C PRO A 60 10.36 -27.28 -18.58
N ARG A 61 10.44 -27.87 -17.39
CA ARG A 61 11.54 -28.73 -16.98
C ARG A 61 11.30 -30.10 -17.61
N ASP A 62 11.70 -30.27 -18.86
CA ASP A 62 11.68 -31.60 -19.48
C ASP A 62 13.08 -32.19 -19.53
N LEU A 63 13.17 -33.35 -18.87
CA LEU A 63 14.27 -34.31 -18.90
C LEU A 63 14.47 -34.78 -20.36
N THR A 64 15.67 -34.65 -20.88
CA THR A 64 16.32 -35.73 -21.62
C THR A 64 17.83 -35.58 -21.63
#